data_AF-A0A1Z4BMD0-F1
#
_entry.id   AF-A0A1Z4BMD0-F1
#
_cell.length_a   1.000
_cell.length_b   1.000
_cell.length_c   1.000
_cell.angle_alpha   90.00
_cell.angle_beta   90.00
_cell.angle_gamma   90.00
#
_symmetry.space_group_name_H-M   'P 1'
#
loop_
_entity.id
_entity.type
_entity.pdbx_description
1 polymer ?
#
loop_
_entity_poly.entity_id
_entity_poly.type
_entity_poly.pdbx_seq_one_letter_code
_entity_poly.pdbx_strand_id
1 'polypeptide(L)'
;MGIRYFIAICVLLLTHLVYSQKDTITINQSDIEIVKKQVYNHQDVRGGYDLIKKYISKQTNQPLNGFYKVIVEKHCFYTLYFQQGLKSLNEADNFNFIRYYKNNKLYKLDIFLPLSFTRLYYYSVENFDCNLKKIDVKKKYIYDDSLVSSIKMKQSKKKDKIKWKYKKQKFIFLSNELCL
;
A
#
# COMPACT_ATOMS: atom_id res chain seq x y z
N MET A 1 -43.77 21.39 1.68
CA MET A 1 -42.29 21.45 1.78
C MET A 1 -41.64 20.07 1.97
N GLY A 2 -42.19 18.95 1.45
CA GLY A 2 -41.61 17.61 1.69
C GLY A 2 -40.74 17.06 0.56
N ILE A 3 -41.15 17.26 -0.69
CA ILE A 3 -40.58 16.55 -1.86
C ILE A 3 -39.23 17.15 -2.31
N ARG A 4 -39.06 18.48 -2.23
CA ARG A 4 -37.81 19.16 -2.64
C ARG A 4 -36.62 18.81 -1.74
N TYR A 5 -36.84 18.66 -0.43
CA TYR A 5 -35.80 18.24 0.51
C TYR A 5 -35.47 16.75 0.36
N PHE A 6 -36.46 15.91 0.05
CA PHE A 6 -36.23 14.49 -0.20
C PHE A 6 -35.37 14.26 -1.45
N ILE A 7 -35.62 15.01 -2.54
CA ILE A 7 -34.78 14.97 -3.75
C ILE A 7 -33.36 15.47 -3.45
N ALA A 8 -33.19 16.55 -2.68
CA ALA A 8 -31.87 17.05 -2.30
C ALA A 8 -31.07 16.03 -1.44
N ILE A 9 -31.73 15.34 -0.51
CA ILE A 9 -31.13 14.28 0.30
C ILE A 9 -30.77 13.07 -0.56
N CYS A 10 -31.63 12.66 -1.50
CA CYS A 10 -31.31 11.59 -2.45
C CYS A 10 -30.14 11.95 -3.35
N VAL A 11 -30.05 13.19 -3.84
CA VAL A 11 -28.91 13.67 -4.65
C VAL A 11 -27.63 13.68 -3.81
N LEU A 12 -27.68 14.16 -2.56
CA LEU A 12 -26.53 14.11 -1.65
C LEU A 12 -26.08 12.66 -1.39
N LEU A 13 -27.00 11.74 -1.08
CA LEU A 13 -26.69 10.33 -0.87
C LEU A 13 -26.13 9.66 -2.14
N LEU A 14 -26.68 9.96 -3.31
CA LEU A 14 -26.20 9.46 -4.60
C LEU A 14 -24.82 10.05 -4.94
N THR A 15 -24.57 11.33 -4.64
CA THR A 15 -23.23 11.92 -4.82
C THR A 15 -22.21 11.28 -3.88
N HIS A 16 -22.55 10.98 -2.62
CA HIS A 16 -21.66 10.24 -1.72
C HIS A 16 -21.40 8.79 -2.19
N LEU A 17 -22.42 8.10 -2.71
CA LEU A 17 -22.28 6.75 -3.26
C LEU A 17 -21.46 6.73 -4.55
N VAL A 18 -21.61 7.73 -5.43
CA VAL A 18 -20.86 7.87 -6.69
C VAL A 18 -19.44 8.37 -6.45
N TYR A 19 -19.20 9.26 -5.47
CA TYR A 19 -17.85 9.70 -5.08
C TYR A 19 -17.08 8.60 -4.34
N SER A 20 -17.75 7.74 -3.55
CA SER A 20 -17.09 6.62 -2.86
C SER A 20 -16.56 5.53 -3.81
N GLN A 21 -17.05 5.45 -5.05
CA GLN A 21 -16.59 4.47 -6.05
C GLN A 21 -15.50 5.01 -6.99
N LYS A 22 -15.29 6.33 -7.06
CA LYS A 22 -14.50 6.95 -8.14
C LYS A 22 -12.99 6.86 -8.00
N ASP A 23 -12.47 6.46 -6.85
CA ASP A 23 -11.03 6.53 -6.57
C ASP A 23 -10.28 5.19 -6.67
N THR A 24 -10.99 4.06 -6.79
CA THR A 24 -10.35 2.73 -6.85
C THR A 24 -10.44 2.12 -8.24
N ILE A 25 -9.30 1.99 -8.91
CA ILE A 25 -9.19 1.37 -10.25
C ILE A 25 -8.99 -0.14 -10.10
N THR A 26 -9.81 -0.96 -10.76
CA THR A 26 -9.62 -2.43 -10.73
C THR A 26 -8.81 -2.89 -11.94
N ILE A 27 -7.81 -3.75 -11.71
CA ILE A 27 -6.95 -4.32 -12.76
C ILE A 27 -6.57 -5.77 -12.41
N ASN A 28 -6.44 -6.66 -13.38
CA ASN A 28 -5.87 -7.99 -13.10
C ASN A 28 -4.35 -7.91 -13.05
N GLN A 29 -3.72 -8.70 -12.18
CA GLN A 29 -2.27 -8.77 -12.11
C GLN A 29 -1.64 -9.22 -13.44
N SER A 30 -2.34 -10.06 -14.21
CA SER A 30 -1.93 -10.48 -15.56
C SER A 30 -1.77 -9.30 -16.53
N ASP A 31 -2.47 -8.20 -16.28
CA ASP A 31 -2.54 -7.04 -17.17
C ASP A 31 -1.51 -5.97 -16.76
N ILE A 32 -0.72 -6.25 -15.73
CA ILE A 32 0.40 -5.42 -15.27
C ILE A 32 1.71 -6.02 -15.76
N GLU A 33 2.52 -5.19 -16.41
CA GLU A 33 3.92 -5.49 -16.71
C GLU A 33 4.82 -4.93 -15.59
N ILE A 34 5.78 -5.73 -15.15
CA ILE A 34 6.78 -5.32 -14.17
C ILE A 34 8.11 -5.10 -14.88
N VAL A 35 8.48 -3.84 -15.04
CA VAL A 35 9.73 -3.44 -15.69
C VAL A 35 10.78 -3.13 -14.63
N LYS A 36 11.92 -3.82 -14.71
CA LYS A 36 13.09 -3.62 -13.85
C LYS A 36 14.14 -2.82 -14.62
N LYS A 37 14.53 -1.64 -14.13
CA LYS A 37 15.54 -0.78 -14.76
C LYS A 37 16.57 -0.32 -13.75
N GLN A 38 17.83 -0.24 -14.18
CA GLN A 38 18.84 0.55 -13.48
C GLN A 38 18.71 2.01 -13.95
N VAL A 39 18.53 2.93 -13.01
CA VAL A 39 18.41 4.36 -13.30
C VAL A 39 19.54 5.06 -12.58
N TYR A 40 20.29 5.89 -13.31
CA TYR A 40 21.38 6.66 -12.73
C TYR A 40 20.81 7.64 -11.70
N ASN A 41 21.33 7.58 -10.48
CA ASN A 41 20.92 8.44 -9.40
C ASN A 41 21.76 9.71 -9.42
N HIS A 42 21.27 10.75 -10.10
CA HIS A 42 21.93 12.04 -10.19
C HIS A 42 22.10 12.76 -8.84
N GLN A 43 21.46 12.28 -7.76
CA GLN A 43 21.61 12.82 -6.41
C GLN A 43 22.71 12.12 -5.60
N ASP A 44 23.27 11.00 -6.08
CA ASP A 44 24.39 10.32 -5.45
C ASP A 44 25.71 10.85 -6.03
N VAL A 45 26.41 11.64 -5.21
CA VAL A 45 27.69 12.30 -5.55
C VAL A 45 28.80 11.28 -5.90
N ARG A 46 28.62 10.00 -5.56
CA ARG A 46 29.58 8.92 -5.87
C ARG A 46 29.29 8.18 -7.17
N GLY A 47 28.21 8.54 -7.87
CA GLY A 47 27.72 7.78 -9.02
C GLY A 47 27.11 6.46 -8.59
N GLY A 48 25.78 6.41 -8.48
CA GLY A 48 25.03 5.21 -8.12
C GLY A 48 23.96 4.90 -9.15
N TYR A 49 23.63 3.62 -9.31
CA TYR A 49 22.44 3.19 -10.05
C TYR A 49 21.38 2.71 -9.06
N ASP A 50 20.18 3.25 -9.17
CA ASP A 50 19.01 2.75 -8.48
C ASP A 50 18.35 1.65 -9.30
N LEU A 51 18.12 0.49 -8.69
CA LEU A 51 17.28 -0.54 -9.27
C LEU A 51 15.81 -0.20 -9.03
N ILE A 52 15.12 0.25 -10.07
CA ILE A 52 13.71 0.63 -10.02
C ILE A 52 12.85 -0.50 -10.57
N LYS A 53 11.82 -0.89 -9.80
CA LYS A 53 10.74 -1.81 -10.20
C LYS A 53 9.48 -1.01 -10.51
N LYS A 54 9.16 -0.82 -11.80
CA LYS A 54 7.98 -0.08 -12.28
C LYS A 54 6.86 -1.04 -12.67
N TYR A 55 5.63 -0.64 -12.36
CA TYR A 55 4.40 -1.34 -12.71
C TYR A 55 3.68 -0.54 -13.80
N ILE A 56 3.51 -1.16 -14.97
CA ILE A 56 3.01 -0.55 -16.20
C ILE A 56 1.75 -1.30 -16.62
N SER A 57 0.72 -0.57 -17.07
CA SER A 57 -0.46 -1.21 -17.68
C SER A 57 -0.09 -1.73 -19.07
N LYS A 58 -0.31 -3.02 -19.33
CA LYS A 58 -0.10 -3.61 -20.68
C LYS A 58 -1.06 -3.05 -21.72
N GLN A 59 -2.20 -2.51 -21.29
CA GLN A 59 -3.20 -1.95 -22.19
C GLN A 59 -2.81 -0.56 -22.70
N THR A 60 -2.27 0.28 -21.81
CA THR A 60 -1.98 1.68 -22.14
C THR A 60 -0.49 1.96 -22.34
N ASN A 61 0.38 1.02 -21.98
CA ASN A 61 1.83 1.19 -21.90
C ASN A 61 2.26 2.38 -21.02
N GLN A 62 1.40 2.79 -20.07
CA GLN A 62 1.68 3.86 -19.13
C GLN A 62 1.94 3.33 -17.71
N PRO A 63 2.80 4.00 -16.92
CA PRO A 63 2.96 3.67 -15.51
C PRO A 63 1.62 3.76 -14.76
N LEU A 64 1.34 2.79 -13.89
CA LEU A 64 0.15 2.85 -13.04
C LEU A 64 0.23 4.06 -12.10
N ASN A 65 -0.85 4.83 -11.99
CA ASN A 65 -0.91 6.00 -11.13
C ASN A 65 -2.32 6.13 -10.51
N GLY A 66 -2.40 6.30 -9.19
CA GLY A 66 -3.66 6.31 -8.43
C GLY A 66 -3.85 5.10 -7.52
N PHE A 67 -5.02 4.96 -6.90
CA PHE A 67 -5.35 3.85 -6.02
C PHE A 67 -5.97 2.69 -6.79
N TYR A 68 -5.44 1.48 -6.60
CA TYR A 68 -5.83 0.29 -7.35
C TYR A 68 -6.29 -0.84 -6.44
N LYS A 69 -7.25 -1.63 -6.94
CA LYS A 69 -7.55 -2.99 -6.53
C LYS A 69 -6.99 -3.94 -7.59
N VAL A 70 -5.90 -4.62 -7.26
CA VAL A 70 -5.26 -5.59 -8.16
C VAL A 70 -5.77 -6.99 -7.86
N ILE A 71 -6.44 -7.61 -8.83
CA ILE A 71 -6.95 -8.98 -8.74
C ILE A 71 -5.81 -9.95 -9.05
N VAL A 72 -5.49 -10.82 -8.11
CA VAL A 72 -4.44 -11.86 -8.28
C VAL A 72 -5.06 -13.13 -8.83
N GLU A 73 -6.15 -13.57 -8.22
CA GLU A 73 -6.93 -14.75 -8.58
C GLU A 73 -8.33 -14.64 -7.95
N LYS A 74 -9.17 -15.66 -8.13
CA LYS A 74 -10.53 -15.66 -7.58
C LYS A 74 -10.50 -15.46 -6.05
N HIS A 75 -11.20 -14.44 -5.58
CA HIS A 75 -11.28 -14.04 -4.17
C HIS A 75 -9.96 -13.59 -3.52
N CYS A 76 -8.89 -13.41 -4.29
CA CYS A 76 -7.61 -12.88 -3.80
C CYS A 76 -7.26 -11.59 -4.54
N PHE A 77 -7.12 -10.50 -3.80
CA PHE A 77 -6.74 -9.21 -4.36
C PHE A 77 -5.88 -8.43 -3.38
N TYR A 78 -5.20 -7.40 -3.85
CA TYR A 78 -4.59 -6.41 -2.98
C TYR A 78 -4.93 -4.99 -3.40
N THR A 79 -4.92 -4.08 -2.43
CA THR A 79 -5.15 -2.66 -2.68
C THR A 79 -3.90 -1.86 -2.36
N LEU A 80 -3.57 -0.88 -3.20
CA LEU A 80 -2.43 0.01 -3.00
C LEU A 80 -2.57 1.28 -3.83
N TYR A 81 -1.80 2.29 -3.47
CA TYR A 81 -1.58 3.44 -4.35
C TYR A 81 -0.33 3.22 -5.20
N PHE A 82 -0.39 3.46 -6.50
CA PHE A 82 0.78 3.59 -7.35
C PHE A 82 1.09 5.06 -7.60
N GLN A 83 2.35 5.47 -7.46
CA GLN A 83 2.83 6.78 -7.86
C GLN A 83 3.82 6.63 -9.01
N GLN A 84 3.43 7.02 -10.23
CA GLN A 84 4.29 6.89 -11.42
C GLN A 84 4.86 5.47 -11.63
N GLY A 85 4.03 4.46 -11.37
CA GLY A 85 4.37 3.04 -11.45
C GLY A 85 5.19 2.53 -10.27
N LEU A 86 5.36 3.29 -9.19
CA LEU A 86 6.09 2.88 -7.99
C LEU A 86 5.14 2.56 -6.83
N LYS A 87 5.56 1.64 -5.97
CA LYS A 87 4.87 1.29 -4.71
C LYS A 87 5.29 2.17 -3.53
N SER A 88 6.44 2.84 -3.58
CA SER A 88 6.82 3.85 -2.58
C SER A 88 6.34 5.23 -3.01
N LEU A 89 5.93 6.06 -2.05
CA LEU A 89 5.50 7.44 -2.30
C LEU A 89 6.69 8.39 -2.20
N ASN A 90 6.63 9.49 -2.95
CA ASN A 90 7.61 10.59 -2.86
C ASN A 90 7.33 11.54 -1.70
N GLU A 91 6.10 11.58 -1.21
CA GLU A 91 5.69 12.49 -0.13
C GLU A 91 6.34 12.07 1.19
N ALA A 92 6.98 13.03 1.85
CA ALA A 92 7.61 12.81 3.15
C ALA A 92 6.56 12.32 4.17
N ASP A 93 6.98 11.40 5.03
CA ASP A 93 6.20 10.84 6.16
C ASP A 93 4.95 10.00 5.82
N ASN A 94 4.63 9.81 4.53
CA ASN A 94 3.49 8.98 4.09
C ASN A 94 3.93 7.55 3.74
N PHE A 95 3.61 6.60 4.62
CA PHE A 95 3.72 5.18 4.31
C PHE A 95 2.74 4.78 3.21
N ASN A 96 3.16 3.91 2.29
CA ASN A 96 2.21 3.22 1.44
C ASN A 96 1.92 1.83 2.00
N PHE A 97 0.63 1.53 2.13
CA PHE A 97 0.15 0.25 2.65
C PHE A 97 -0.46 -0.57 1.54
N ILE A 98 0.14 -1.73 1.28
CA ILE A 98 -0.43 -2.75 0.40
C ILE A 98 -1.17 -3.74 1.27
N ARG A 99 -2.49 -3.77 1.12
CA ARG A 99 -3.38 -4.65 1.89
C ARG A 99 -3.81 -5.81 1.01
N TYR A 100 -3.52 -7.03 1.44
CA TYR A 100 -3.84 -8.24 0.71
C TYR A 100 -5.03 -8.93 1.37
N TYR A 101 -6.01 -9.25 0.54
CA TYR A 101 -7.28 -9.82 0.94
C TYR A 101 -7.45 -11.19 0.33
N LYS A 102 -7.92 -12.14 1.14
CA LYS A 102 -8.37 -13.46 0.72
C LYS A 102 -9.77 -13.66 1.26
N ASN A 103 -10.73 -13.96 0.38
CA ASN A 103 -12.15 -14.04 0.74
C ASN A 103 -12.65 -12.79 1.48
N ASN A 104 -12.27 -11.60 0.98
CA ASN A 104 -12.56 -10.29 1.58
C ASN A 104 -11.99 -10.07 2.99
N LYS A 105 -11.15 -10.98 3.51
CA LYS A 105 -10.45 -10.82 4.79
C LYS A 105 -9.01 -10.39 4.57
N LEU A 106 -8.61 -9.30 5.21
CA LEU A 106 -7.21 -8.86 5.26
C LEU A 106 -6.37 -9.95 5.93
N TYR A 107 -5.31 -10.41 5.25
CA TYR A 107 -4.42 -11.46 5.79
C TYR A 107 -2.94 -11.09 5.67
N LYS A 108 -2.58 -10.14 4.82
CA LYS A 108 -1.19 -9.69 4.69
C LYS A 108 -1.14 -8.19 4.47
N LEU A 109 -0.09 -7.58 5.01
CA LEU A 109 0.20 -6.17 4.89
C LEU A 109 1.65 -5.97 4.48
N ASP A 110 1.88 -5.25 3.39
CA ASP A 110 3.21 -4.70 3.08
C ASP A 110 3.22 -3.18 3.32
N ILE A 111 4.31 -2.69 3.90
CA ILE A 111 4.51 -1.29 4.28
C ILE A 111 5.75 -0.78 3.56
N PHE A 112 5.53 0.11 2.60
CA PHE A 112 6.58 0.80 1.88
C PHE A 112 6.83 2.14 2.55
N LEU A 113 8.09 2.39 2.91
CA LEU A 113 8.52 3.67 3.44
C LEU A 113 8.57 4.72 2.31
N PRO A 114 8.43 6.02 2.65
CA PRO A 114 8.69 7.11 1.72
C PRO A 114 10.07 6.99 1.06
N LEU A 115 10.17 7.42 -0.20
CA LEU A 115 11.42 7.40 -0.97
C LEU A 115 12.50 8.29 -0.35
N SER A 116 12.13 9.27 0.47
CA SER A 116 13.05 10.10 1.27
C SER A 116 13.73 9.33 2.41
N PHE A 117 13.14 8.23 2.87
CA PHE A 117 13.69 7.42 3.96
C PHE A 117 14.51 6.23 3.44
N THR A 118 13.96 5.45 2.49
CA THR A 118 14.70 4.36 1.85
C THR A 118 14.10 3.95 0.52
N ARG A 119 14.96 3.59 -0.43
CA ARG A 119 14.58 2.99 -1.72
C ARG A 119 14.85 1.48 -1.79
N LEU A 120 15.35 0.90 -0.69
CA LEU A 120 15.90 -0.46 -0.70
C LEU A 120 14.94 -1.49 -0.12
N TYR A 121 14.16 -1.11 0.89
CA TYR A 121 13.45 -2.06 1.73
C TYR A 121 11.98 -1.71 1.95
N TYR A 122 11.17 -2.75 2.11
CA TYR A 122 9.83 -2.65 2.66
C TYR A 122 9.65 -3.68 3.79
N TYR A 123 8.58 -3.52 4.58
CA TYR A 123 8.22 -4.44 5.64
C TYR A 123 6.98 -5.23 5.25
N SER A 124 6.98 -6.53 5.51
CA SER A 124 5.90 -7.45 5.16
C SER A 124 5.44 -8.18 6.42
N VAL A 125 4.14 -8.22 6.64
CA VAL A 125 3.49 -8.95 7.74
C VAL A 125 2.47 -9.91 7.17
N GLU A 126 2.77 -11.19 7.27
CA GLU A 126 1.87 -12.28 6.92
C GLU A 126 0.93 -12.57 8.10
N ASN A 127 -0.25 -13.11 7.82
CA ASN A 127 -1.31 -13.36 8.81
C ASN A 127 -1.62 -12.13 9.69
N PHE A 128 -1.64 -10.95 9.07
CA PHE A 128 -1.86 -9.69 9.77
C PHE A 128 -3.27 -9.64 10.36
N ASP A 129 -3.34 -9.33 11.65
CA ASP A 129 -4.57 -9.03 12.37
C ASP A 129 -4.27 -7.95 13.44
N CYS A 130 -5.14 -6.94 13.48
CA CYS A 130 -5.05 -5.76 14.32
C CYS A 130 -5.09 -6.04 15.83
N ASN A 131 -5.61 -7.20 16.22
CA ASN A 131 -5.81 -7.61 17.60
C ASN A 131 -4.69 -8.53 18.10
N LEU A 132 -3.73 -8.90 17.23
CA LEU A 132 -2.56 -9.66 17.66
C LEU A 132 -1.71 -8.86 18.65
N LYS A 133 -1.18 -9.55 19.66
CA LYS A 133 -0.22 -8.98 20.62
C LYS A 133 1.23 -9.02 20.11
N LYS A 134 1.52 -9.93 19.19
CA LYS A 134 2.81 -10.12 18.54
C LYS A 134 2.60 -10.38 17.05
N ILE A 135 3.45 -9.78 16.24
CA ILE A 135 3.45 -9.94 14.79
C ILE A 135 4.86 -10.29 14.32
N ASP A 136 4.97 -11.04 13.22
CA ASP A 136 6.25 -11.31 12.57
C ASP A 136 6.43 -10.34 11.40
N VAL A 137 7.42 -9.45 11.52
CA VAL A 137 7.71 -8.42 10.54
C VAL A 137 8.95 -8.83 9.77
N LYS A 138 8.77 -9.07 8.47
CA LYS A 138 9.84 -9.42 7.53
C LYS A 138 10.31 -8.16 6.82
N LYS A 139 11.59 -7.82 6.94
CA LYS A 139 12.23 -6.79 6.11
C LYS A 139 12.69 -7.43 4.81
N LYS A 140 12.28 -6.90 3.67
CA LYS A 140 12.58 -7.45 2.34
C LYS A 140 13.14 -6.39 1.40
N TYR A 141 13.94 -6.81 0.43
CA TYR A 141 14.38 -5.93 -0.65
C TYR A 141 13.22 -5.64 -1.61
N ILE A 142 13.06 -4.38 -2.03
CA ILE A 142 11.99 -3.94 -2.95
C ILE A 142 12.13 -4.58 -4.34
N TYR A 143 13.35 -4.88 -4.77
CA TYR A 143 13.64 -5.27 -6.15
C TYR A 143 13.27 -6.74 -6.47
N ASP A 144 13.59 -7.65 -5.56
CA ASP A 144 13.47 -9.10 -5.75
C ASP A 144 12.71 -9.81 -4.62
N ASP A 145 12.19 -9.05 -3.65
CA ASP A 145 11.42 -9.56 -2.51
C ASP A 145 12.23 -10.50 -1.59
N SER A 146 13.56 -10.56 -1.73
CA SER A 146 14.45 -11.37 -0.90
C SER A 146 14.48 -10.90 0.54
N LEU A 147 14.57 -11.86 1.47
CA LEU A 147 14.50 -11.61 2.91
C LEU A 147 15.81 -11.02 3.42
N VAL A 148 15.72 -9.89 4.11
CA VAL A 148 16.85 -9.26 4.81
C VAL A 148 16.90 -9.72 6.27
N SER A 149 15.75 -9.65 6.94
CA SER A 149 15.62 -10.06 8.34
C SER A 149 14.16 -10.30 8.72
N SER A 150 13.94 -11.06 9.80
CA SER A 150 12.63 -11.27 10.41
C SER A 150 12.67 -10.85 11.87
N ILE A 151 11.69 -10.07 12.30
CA ILE A 151 11.63 -9.51 13.65
C ILE A 151 10.23 -9.72 14.21
N LYS A 152 10.13 -10.40 15.36
CA LYS A 152 8.89 -10.47 16.13
C LYS A 152 8.69 -9.17 16.92
N MET A 153 7.70 -8.37 16.54
CA MET A 153 7.37 -7.10 17.20
C MET A 153 6.17 -7.25 18.12
N LYS A 154 6.16 -6.52 19.24
CA LYS A 154 4.96 -6.37 20.08
C LYS A 154 4.01 -5.39 19.40
N GLN A 155 2.77 -5.80 19.19
CA GLN A 155 1.70 -4.95 18.67
C GLN A 155 0.80 -4.51 19.82
N SER A 156 0.41 -3.24 19.80
CA SER A 156 -0.60 -2.68 20.69
C SER A 156 -1.54 -1.78 19.92
N LYS A 157 -2.84 -1.93 20.15
CA LYS A 157 -3.89 -1.14 19.51
C LYS A 157 -4.51 -0.19 20.53
N LYS A 158 -4.60 1.08 20.17
CA LYS A 158 -5.44 2.10 20.83
C LYS A 158 -6.52 2.54 19.84
N LYS A 159 -7.50 3.31 20.32
CA LYS A 159 -8.65 3.77 19.51
C LYS A 159 -8.22 4.35 18.15
N ASP A 160 -7.22 5.22 18.14
CA ASP A 160 -6.74 5.97 16.98
C ASP A 160 -5.46 5.39 16.34
N LYS A 161 -4.70 4.55 17.06
CA LYS A 161 -3.34 4.16 16.67
C LYS A 161 -3.03 2.69 16.88
N ILE A 162 -2.21 2.15 15.99
CA ILE A 162 -1.50 0.88 16.17
C ILE A 162 -0.02 1.16 16.32
N LYS A 163 0.59 0.50 17.31
CA LYS A 163 2.01 0.64 17.61
C LYS A 163 2.69 -0.71 17.54
N TRP A 164 3.78 -0.78 16.79
CA TRP A 164 4.69 -1.91 16.77
C TRP A 164 6.00 -1.52 17.44
N LYS A 165 6.48 -2.35 18.37
CA LYS A 165 7.70 -2.06 19.13
C LYS A 165 8.62 -3.28 19.19
N TYR A 166 9.91 -3.04 18.92
CA TYR A 166 10.99 -3.98 19.16
C TYR A 166 12.27 -3.25 19.56
N LYS A 167 12.78 -3.53 20.76
CA LYS A 167 13.93 -2.80 21.35
C LYS A 167 13.72 -1.27 21.26
N LYS A 168 14.64 -0.55 20.58
CA LYS A 168 14.57 0.89 20.31
C LYS A 168 13.73 1.26 19.09
N GLN A 169 13.38 0.29 18.23
CA GLN A 169 12.57 0.53 17.04
C GLN A 169 11.08 0.59 17.38
N LYS A 170 10.39 1.57 16.79
CA LYS A 170 8.98 1.81 17.02
C LYS A 170 8.34 2.30 15.72
N PHE A 171 7.25 1.67 15.32
CA PHE A 171 6.37 2.15 14.27
C PHE A 171 5.02 2.53 14.88
N ILE A 172 4.46 3.63 14.42
CA ILE A 172 3.15 4.12 14.84
C ILE A 172 2.37 4.40 13.58
N PHE A 173 1.19 3.81 13.50
CA PHE A 173 0.29 3.93 12.36
C PHE A 173 -1.08 4.39 12.87
N LEU A 174 -1.86 5.04 12.02
CA LEU A 174 -3.25 5.32 12.37
C LEU A 174 -4.08 4.04 12.24
N SER A 175 -5.00 3.81 13.18
CA SER A 175 -5.81 2.59 13.20
C SER A 175 -6.72 2.48 11.97
N ASN A 176 -7.24 3.60 11.46
CA ASN A 176 -8.06 3.66 10.24
C ASN A 176 -7.26 3.35 8.96
N GLU A 177 -5.93 3.51 8.99
CA GLU A 177 -5.08 3.10 7.88
C GLU A 177 -4.88 1.59 7.88
N LEU A 178 -4.69 0.95 9.04
CA LEU A 178 -4.36 -0.48 9.07
C LEU A 178 -5.55 -1.42 9.24
N CYS A 179 -6.61 -0.94 9.88
CA CYS A 179 -7.69 -1.76 10.43
C CYS A 179 -9.04 -1.15 10.06
N LEU A 180 -9.37 -1.29 8.78
CA LEU A 180 -10.70 -1.01 8.22
C LEU A 180 -11.69 -2.11 8.64
#